data_AF-A0A377PQQ4-F1
#
_entry.id   AF-A0A377PQQ4-F1
#
_cell.length_a   1.000
_cell.length_b   1.000
_cell.length_c   1.000
_cell.angle_alpha   90.00
_cell.angle_beta   90.00
_cell.angle_gamma   90.00
#
_symmetry.space_group_name_H-M   'P 1'
#
loop_
_entity.id
_entity.type
_entity.pdbx_description
1 polymer ?
#
loop_
_entity_poly.entity_id
_entity_poly.type
_entity_poly.pdbx_seq_one_letter_code
_entity_poly.pdbx_strand_id
1 'polypeptide(L)'
;MAFRTNASDLIRYVQANMGQLKLDGNSTLQKALTDTHIGYFKSGKITQDLMWEQLPYPVSLPDLLTGNDMAMTKSVATPIVPPLPPQENVWINKTGSTNGFGAYIAFVPAKKMGIVMLANKNYSIDQRVTVAYKILSELEGK
;
A
#
# COMPACT_ATOMS: atom_id res chain seq x y z
N MET A 1 -20.05 6.15 -8.76
CA MET A 1 -20.46 5.44 -7.53
C MET A 1 -19.19 5.11 -6.76
N ALA A 2 -19.10 5.43 -5.47
CA ALA A 2 -17.89 5.19 -4.68
C ALA A 2 -17.79 3.70 -4.28
N PHE A 3 -16.58 3.15 -4.26
CA PHE A 3 -16.31 1.78 -3.83
C PHE A 3 -16.68 1.59 -2.35
N ARG A 4 -17.41 0.52 -2.03
CA ARG A 4 -17.79 0.10 -0.67
C ARG A 4 -17.50 -1.38 -0.54
N THR A 5 -16.95 -1.79 0.59
CA THR A 5 -16.44 -3.14 0.82
C THR A 5 -16.37 -3.43 2.32
N ASN A 6 -15.93 -4.62 2.69
CA ASN A 6 -15.70 -5.05 4.07
C ASN A 6 -14.22 -5.44 4.27
N ALA A 7 -13.81 -5.66 5.53
CA ALA A 7 -12.44 -6.02 5.85
C ALA A 7 -12.02 -7.38 5.26
N SER A 8 -12.93 -8.35 5.21
CA SER A 8 -12.66 -9.70 4.66
C SER A 8 -12.38 -9.67 3.16
N ASP A 9 -13.11 -8.86 2.40
CA ASP A 9 -12.89 -8.71 0.95
C ASP A 9 -11.59 -7.95 0.66
N LEU A 10 -11.31 -6.89 1.43
CA LEU A 10 -10.05 -6.15 1.24
C LEU A 10 -8.82 -6.95 1.65
N ILE A 11 -8.90 -7.77 2.70
CA ILE A 11 -7.76 -8.62 3.04
C ILE A 11 -7.58 -9.73 1.99
N ARG A 12 -8.66 -10.24 1.40
CA ARG A 12 -8.59 -11.13 0.22
C ARG A 12 -7.94 -10.42 -0.97
N TYR A 13 -8.25 -9.15 -1.20
CA TYR A 13 -7.60 -8.34 -2.24
C TYR A 13 -6.10 -8.13 -1.96
N VAL A 14 -5.72 -7.87 -0.71
CA VAL A 14 -4.31 -7.81 -0.29
C VAL A 14 -3.58 -9.13 -0.53
N GLN A 15 -4.20 -10.28 -0.18
CA GLN A 15 -3.65 -11.60 -0.47
C GLN A 15 -3.48 -11.85 -1.97
N ALA A 16 -4.41 -11.38 -2.81
CA ALA A 16 -4.30 -11.45 -4.26
C ALA A 16 -3.13 -10.59 -4.80
N ASN A 17 -2.94 -9.38 -4.25
CA ASN A 17 -1.81 -8.52 -4.59
C ASN A 17 -0.45 -9.18 -4.24
N MET A 18 -0.41 -10.05 -3.23
CA MET A 18 0.79 -10.83 -2.87
C MET A 18 0.85 -12.22 -3.54
N GLY A 19 -0.05 -12.53 -4.48
CA GLY A 19 -0.08 -13.83 -5.16
C GLY A 19 -0.38 -15.03 -4.25
N GLN A 20 -1.02 -14.81 -3.10
CA GLN A 20 -1.29 -15.86 -2.10
C GLN A 20 -2.59 -16.63 -2.37
N LEU A 21 -3.38 -16.20 -3.35
CA LEU A 21 -4.64 -16.84 -3.73
C LEU A 21 -4.49 -17.54 -5.07
N LYS A 22 -5.09 -18.72 -5.17
CA LYS A 22 -5.39 -19.31 -6.47
C LYS A 22 -6.54 -18.53 -7.07
N LEU A 23 -6.22 -17.63 -7.99
CA LEU A 23 -7.21 -16.94 -8.82
C LEU A 23 -7.58 -17.91 -9.95
N ASP A 24 -8.63 -18.69 -9.75
CA ASP A 24 -9.05 -19.84 -10.58
C ASP A 24 -8.87 -19.56 -12.09
N GLY A 25 -7.82 -20.13 -12.68
CA GLY A 25 -7.54 -20.12 -14.13
C GLY A 25 -7.14 -18.78 -14.77
N ASN A 26 -7.05 -17.67 -14.02
CA ASN A 26 -6.84 -16.34 -14.62
C ASN A 26 -5.44 -15.77 -14.35
N SER A 27 -4.44 -16.27 -15.07
CA SER A 27 -3.07 -15.72 -15.05
C SER A 27 -3.03 -14.25 -15.45
N THR A 28 -3.96 -13.80 -16.30
CA THR A 28 -4.10 -12.40 -16.72
C THR A 28 -4.45 -11.49 -15.53
N LEU A 29 -5.34 -11.91 -14.64
CA LEU A 29 -5.71 -11.11 -13.46
C LEU A 29 -4.56 -11.03 -12.46
N GLN A 30 -3.87 -12.15 -12.19
CA GLN A 30 -2.70 -12.11 -11.32
C GLN A 30 -1.62 -11.18 -11.90
N LYS A 31 -1.38 -11.25 -13.21
CA LYS A 31 -0.46 -10.33 -13.89
C LYS A 31 -0.93 -8.88 -13.74
N ALA A 32 -2.20 -8.58 -13.97
CA ALA A 32 -2.74 -7.23 -13.86
C ALA A 32 -2.58 -6.65 -12.45
N LEU A 33 -2.81 -7.44 -11.40
CA LEU A 33 -2.56 -7.02 -10.01
C LEU A 33 -1.08 -6.70 -9.79
N THR A 34 -0.20 -7.60 -10.22
CA THR A 34 1.25 -7.45 -10.05
C THR A 34 1.80 -6.25 -10.83
N ASP A 35 1.28 -6.00 -12.04
CA ASP A 35 1.65 -4.84 -12.87
C ASP A 35 1.27 -3.50 -12.21
N THR A 36 0.33 -3.48 -11.24
CA THR A 36 0.02 -2.25 -10.50
C THR A 36 1.15 -1.81 -9.57
N HIS A 37 2.12 -2.68 -9.28
CA HIS A 37 3.28 -2.41 -8.42
C HIS A 37 4.54 -2.02 -9.21
N ILE A 38 4.40 -1.75 -10.52
CA ILE A 38 5.47 -1.19 -11.35
C ILE A 38 5.70 0.26 -10.92
N GLY A 39 6.92 0.59 -10.50
CA GLY A 39 7.29 1.93 -10.09
C GLY A 39 7.65 2.84 -11.26
N TYR A 40 6.92 3.95 -11.40
CA TYR A 40 7.08 4.88 -12.52
C TYR A 40 7.77 6.18 -12.15
N PHE A 41 7.58 6.68 -10.92
CA PHE A 41 8.17 7.95 -10.49
C PHE A 41 8.71 7.86 -9.07
N LYS A 42 9.78 8.60 -8.79
CA LYS A 42 10.19 8.96 -7.43
C LYS A 42 9.63 10.34 -7.07
N SER A 43 9.05 10.47 -5.88
CA SER A 43 8.67 11.76 -5.31
C SER A 43 8.99 11.78 -3.83
N GLY A 44 9.93 12.61 -3.40
CA GLY A 44 10.48 12.53 -2.04
C GLY A 44 11.01 11.12 -1.74
N LYS A 45 10.44 10.46 -0.72
CA LYS A 45 10.81 9.10 -0.29
C LYS A 45 9.99 7.99 -0.95
N ILE A 46 8.84 8.32 -1.56
CA ILE A 46 7.97 7.31 -2.17
C ILE A 46 8.41 7.00 -3.60
N THR A 47 8.19 5.75 -4.00
CA THR A 47 7.97 5.39 -5.40
C THR A 47 6.46 5.42 -5.66
N GLN A 48 6.05 6.12 -6.71
CA GLN A 48 4.70 6.10 -7.22
C GLN A 48 4.57 4.99 -8.27
N ASP A 49 3.70 4.03 -7.99
CA ASP A 49 3.33 2.97 -8.91
C ASP A 49 2.00 3.32 -9.61
N LEU A 50 1.28 2.34 -10.16
CA LEU A 50 -0.07 2.60 -10.66
C LEU A 50 -1.05 2.70 -9.48
N MET A 51 -1.27 3.92 -9.00
CA MET A 51 -2.06 4.31 -7.82
C MET A 51 -1.47 3.85 -6.48
N TRP A 52 -0.87 2.68 -6.39
CA TRP A 52 -0.10 2.27 -5.22
C TRP A 52 1.10 3.20 -4.98
N GLU A 53 1.45 3.36 -3.71
CA GLU A 53 2.65 4.04 -3.26
C GLU A 53 3.51 3.02 -2.53
N GLN A 54 4.82 3.04 -2.74
CA GLN A 54 5.73 2.10 -2.09
C GLN A 54 7.02 2.73 -1.58
N LEU A 55 7.54 2.18 -0.49
CA LEU A 55 8.85 2.51 0.08
C LEU A 55 9.68 1.23 0.24
N PRO A 56 11.02 1.27 0.10
CA PRO A 56 11.87 0.12 0.37
C PRO A 56 11.66 -0.43 1.79
N TYR A 57 11.62 -1.76 1.93
CA TYR A 57 11.52 -2.46 3.21
C TYR A 57 12.89 -3.01 3.66
N PRO A 58 13.29 -2.92 4.95
CA PRO A 58 12.55 -2.31 6.06
C PRO A 58 12.48 -0.79 5.95
N VAL A 59 11.35 -0.23 6.34
CA VAL A 59 11.06 1.21 6.28
C VAL A 59 10.97 1.80 7.68
N SER A 60 11.41 3.05 7.85
CA SER A 60 11.26 3.75 9.13
C SER A 60 9.85 4.36 9.26
N LEU A 61 9.30 4.43 10.48
CA LEU A 61 8.03 5.12 10.72
C LEU A 61 8.06 6.60 10.25
N PRO A 62 9.13 7.40 10.51
CA PRO A 62 9.22 8.75 9.98
C PRO A 62 9.10 8.84 8.45
N ASP A 63 9.79 7.97 7.71
CA ASP A 63 9.71 7.97 6.24
C ASP A 63 8.29 7.60 5.75
N LEU A 64 7.61 6.66 6.41
CA LEU A 64 6.22 6.32 6.11
C LEU A 64 5.26 7.49 6.36
N LEU A 65 5.44 8.19 7.47
CA LEU A 65 4.62 9.35 7.82
C LEU A 65 4.81 10.47 6.79
N THR A 66 6.05 10.79 6.43
CA THR A 66 6.34 11.77 5.38
C THR A 66 5.78 11.34 4.02
N GLY A 67 5.89 10.06 3.66
CA GLY A 67 5.36 9.54 2.40
C GLY A 67 3.83 9.59 2.30
N ASN A 68 3.11 9.55 3.42
CA ASN A 68 1.64 9.61 3.46
C ASN A 68 1.09 11.04 3.64
N ASP A 69 1.96 12.04 3.84
CA ASP A 69 1.59 13.46 4.01
C ASP A 69 1.73 14.25 2.69
N MET A 70 1.41 13.61 1.57
CA MET A 70 1.61 14.21 0.23
C MET A 70 0.30 14.61 -0.46
N ALA A 71 -0.85 14.38 0.18
CA ALA A 71 -2.17 14.49 -0.46
C ALA A 71 -2.53 15.91 -0.94
N MET A 72 -2.05 16.95 -0.24
CA MET A 72 -2.44 18.35 -0.48
C MET A 72 -1.29 19.22 -0.97
N THR A 73 -0.12 18.65 -1.24
CA THR A 73 1.10 19.38 -1.58
C THR A 73 1.65 18.95 -2.92
N LYS A 74 2.02 19.92 -3.76
CA LYS A 74 2.78 19.63 -4.98
C LYS A 74 4.19 19.16 -4.61
N SER A 75 4.61 18.07 -5.21
CA SER A 75 5.95 17.51 -5.05
C SER A 75 6.60 17.30 -6.42
N VAL A 76 7.95 17.29 -6.46
CA VAL A 76 8.69 17.02 -7.69
C VAL A 76 8.66 15.52 -7.96
N ALA A 77 8.11 15.13 -9.12
CA ALA A 77 8.12 13.74 -9.58
C ALA A 77 9.24 13.53 -10.61
N THR A 78 10.15 12.62 -10.31
CA THR A 78 11.25 12.23 -11.21
C THR A 78 10.93 10.89 -11.87
N PRO A 79 10.88 10.78 -13.21
CA PRO A 79 10.62 9.52 -13.89
C PRO A 79 11.66 8.45 -13.56
N ILE A 80 11.21 7.19 -13.51
CA ILE A 80 12.08 6.01 -13.42
C ILE A 80 12.07 5.35 -14.80
N VAL A 81 13.21 5.38 -15.50
CA VAL A 81 13.35 4.84 -16.86
C VAL A 81 14.59 3.93 -16.92
N PRO A 82 14.44 2.61 -17.19
CA PRO A 82 13.17 1.90 -17.38
C PRO A 82 12.33 1.85 -16.08
N PRO A 83 11.00 1.65 -16.15
CA PRO A 83 10.17 1.51 -14.95
C PRO A 83 10.69 0.43 -14.01
N LEU A 84 10.59 0.68 -12.70
CA LEU A 84 11.00 -0.29 -11.68
C LEU A 84 10.03 -1.48 -11.73
N PRO A 85 10.48 -2.71 -12.02
CA PRO A 85 9.60 -3.88 -11.98
C PRO A 85 9.01 -4.07 -10.58
N PRO A 86 7.90 -4.80 -10.44
CA PRO A 86 7.30 -5.11 -9.14
C PRO A 86 8.35 -5.68 -8.18
N GLN A 87 8.37 -5.16 -6.96
CA GLN A 87 9.34 -5.52 -5.93
C GLN A 87 8.69 -6.34 -4.83
N GLU A 88 9.44 -7.25 -4.23
CA GLU A 88 8.97 -8.02 -3.07
C GLU A 88 9.34 -7.31 -1.74
N ASN A 89 10.53 -6.71 -1.66
CA ASN A 89 11.07 -6.06 -0.44
C ASN A 89 10.66 -4.59 -0.34
N VAL A 90 9.34 -4.35 -0.32
CA VAL A 90 8.74 -3.01 -0.29
C VAL A 90 7.53 -2.98 0.62
N TRP A 91 7.32 -1.85 1.28
CA TRP A 91 6.06 -1.51 1.93
C TRP A 91 5.16 -0.84 0.91
N ILE A 92 4.12 -1.54 0.46
CA ILE A 92 3.13 -1.01 -0.48
C ILE A 92 1.90 -0.58 0.32
N ASN A 93 1.39 0.63 0.11
CA ASN A 93 0.26 1.14 0.87
C ASN A 93 -0.66 2.09 0.10
N LYS A 94 -1.85 2.29 0.66
CA LYS A 94 -2.76 3.37 0.24
C LYS A 94 -3.66 3.84 1.37
N THR A 95 -3.84 5.15 1.45
CA THR A 95 -4.84 5.83 2.29
C THR A 95 -6.13 6.11 1.50
N GLY A 96 -7.26 6.10 2.19
CA GLY A 96 -8.55 6.50 1.62
C GLY A 96 -9.43 7.19 2.66
N SER A 97 -10.11 8.27 2.28
CA SER A 97 -10.97 9.03 3.20
C SER A 97 -12.21 9.55 2.49
N THR A 98 -13.30 9.65 3.23
CA THR A 98 -14.48 10.45 2.89
C THR A 98 -14.81 11.35 4.09
N ASN A 99 -15.89 12.12 4.04
CA ASN A 99 -16.33 12.91 5.21
C ASN A 99 -16.60 12.03 6.45
N GLY A 100 -17.07 10.80 6.26
CA GLY A 100 -17.49 9.91 7.36
C GLY A 100 -16.61 8.67 7.57
N PHE A 101 -15.61 8.42 6.73
CA PHE A 101 -14.85 7.18 6.77
C PHE A 101 -13.35 7.41 6.60
N GLY A 102 -12.57 6.55 7.25
CA GLY A 102 -11.13 6.44 7.10
C GLY A 102 -10.73 5.01 6.79
N ALA A 103 -9.86 4.84 5.81
CA ALA A 103 -9.29 3.56 5.41
C ALA A 103 -7.76 3.66 5.26
N TYR A 104 -7.09 2.53 5.51
CA TYR A 104 -5.68 2.33 5.22
C TYR A 104 -5.44 0.86 4.86
N ILE A 105 -4.64 0.64 3.82
CA ILE A 105 -4.15 -0.69 3.42
C ILE A 105 -2.62 -0.59 3.36
N ALA A 106 -1.94 -1.60 3.90
CA ALA A 106 -0.51 -1.78 3.71
C ALA A 106 -0.14 -3.26 3.65
N PHE A 107 0.88 -3.62 2.87
CA PHE A 107 1.40 -4.98 2.80
C PHE A 107 2.87 -5.01 2.37
N VAL A 108 3.55 -6.11 2.72
CA VAL A 108 4.95 -6.36 2.39
C VAL A 108 5.02 -7.73 1.71
N PRO A 109 5.10 -7.80 0.36
CA PRO A 109 5.02 -9.07 -0.37
C PRO A 109 6.06 -10.11 0.07
N ALA A 110 7.34 -9.71 0.24
CA ALA A 110 8.42 -10.59 0.69
C ALA A 110 8.14 -11.26 2.05
N LYS A 111 7.32 -10.63 2.89
CA LYS A 111 7.00 -11.08 4.23
C LYS A 111 5.62 -11.71 4.33
N LYS A 112 4.85 -11.72 3.24
CA LYS A 112 3.50 -12.30 3.17
C LYS A 112 2.57 -11.76 4.26
N MET A 113 2.78 -10.51 4.64
CA MET A 113 2.00 -9.81 5.67
C MET A 113 1.26 -8.62 5.06
N GLY A 114 0.09 -8.34 5.60
CA GLY A 114 -0.69 -7.18 5.21
C GLY A 114 -1.75 -6.85 6.24
N ILE A 115 -2.22 -5.61 6.19
CA ILE A 115 -3.21 -5.06 7.09
C ILE A 115 -4.23 -4.23 6.32
N VAL A 116 -5.48 -4.33 6.76
CA VAL A 116 -6.58 -3.47 6.33
C VAL A 116 -7.18 -2.84 7.57
N MET A 117 -7.30 -1.52 7.57
CA MET A 117 -7.96 -0.76 8.63
C MET A 117 -9.12 0.01 8.03
N LEU A 118 -10.32 -0.21 8.54
CA LEU A 118 -11.54 0.48 8.14
C LEU A 118 -12.19 1.10 9.37
N ALA A 119 -12.55 2.38 9.30
CA ALA A 119 -13.26 3.09 10.35
C ALA A 119 -14.40 3.94 9.78
N ASN A 120 -15.52 3.99 10.51
CA ASN A 120 -16.65 4.88 10.28
C ASN A 120 -16.43 6.29 10.88
N LYS A 121 -15.17 6.73 10.91
CA LYS A 121 -14.75 8.10 11.23
C LYS A 121 -13.51 8.42 10.40
N ASN A 122 -13.46 9.61 9.82
CA ASN A 122 -12.25 10.13 9.19
C ASN A 122 -11.29 10.67 10.27
N TYR A 123 -10.52 9.78 10.91
CA TYR A 123 -9.43 10.15 11.82
C TYR A 123 -8.11 10.29 11.05
N SER A 124 -7.09 10.89 11.65
CA SER A 124 -5.92 11.37 10.93
C SER A 124 -5.09 10.24 10.28
N ILE A 125 -4.43 10.54 9.16
CA ILE A 125 -3.65 9.56 8.39
C ILE A 125 -2.43 9.08 9.17
N ASP A 126 -1.74 9.96 9.90
CA ASP A 126 -0.58 9.64 10.72
C ASP A 126 -0.90 8.55 11.77
N GLN A 127 -2.10 8.61 12.37
CA GLN A 127 -2.56 7.59 13.31
C GLN A 127 -2.77 6.24 12.63
N ARG A 128 -3.37 6.24 11.43
CA ARG A 128 -3.57 5.01 10.63
C ARG A 128 -2.23 4.34 10.32
N VAL A 129 -1.28 5.12 9.78
CA VAL A 129 0.05 4.66 9.40
C VAL A 129 0.82 4.15 10.62
N THR A 130 0.79 4.89 11.73
CA THR A 130 1.49 4.51 12.97
C THR A 130 0.98 3.20 13.55
N VAL A 131 -0.34 2.99 13.60
CA VAL A 131 -0.93 1.74 14.11
C VAL A 131 -0.58 0.57 13.20
N ALA A 132 -0.70 0.73 11.88
CA ALA A 132 -0.33 -0.31 10.93
C ALA A 132 1.16 -0.68 11.01
N TYR A 133 2.04 0.33 11.11
CA TYR A 133 3.48 0.13 11.29
C TYR A 133 3.78 -0.69 12.55
N LYS A 134 3.20 -0.32 13.70
CA LYS A 134 3.38 -1.04 14.95
C LYS A 134 2.91 -2.50 14.83
N ILE A 135 1.69 -2.71 14.33
CA ILE A 135 1.14 -4.07 14.19
C ILE A 135 2.03 -4.94 13.30
N LEU A 136 2.40 -4.45 12.10
CA LEU A 136 3.19 -5.25 11.17
C LEU A 136 4.63 -5.47 11.65
N SER A 137 5.22 -4.51 12.37
CA SER A 137 6.57 -4.67 12.95
C SER A 137 6.62 -5.75 14.04
N GLU A 138 5.53 -5.95 14.80
CA GLU A 138 5.44 -7.01 15.81
C GLU A 138 5.27 -8.42 15.23
N LEU A 139 4.90 -8.54 13.94
CA LEU A 139 4.80 -9.83 13.25
C LEU A 139 6.16 -10.39 12.86
N GLU A 140 7.19 -9.55 12.83
CA GLU A 140 8.56 -9.97 12.61
C GLU A 140 9.20 -10.25 13.97
N GLY A 141 9.49 -11.52 14.26
CA GLY A 141 10.34 -11.86 15.39
C GLY A 141 11.64 -11.05 15.32
N LYS A 142 12.09 -10.54 16.46
CA LYS A 142 13.29 -9.70 16.59
C LYS A 142 14.54 -10.32 15.97
#